data_AF-A0A0F9M2I6-F1
#
_entry.id   AF-A0A0F9M2I6-F1
#
_cell.length_a   1.000
_cell.length_b   1.000
_cell.length_c   1.000
_cell.angle_alpha   90.00
_cell.angle_beta   90.00
_cell.angle_gamma   90.00
#
_symmetry.space_group_name_H-M   'P 1'
#
loop_
_entity.id
_entity.type
_entity.pdbx_description
1 polymer ?
#
loop_
_entity_poly.entity_id
_entity_poly.type
_entity_poly.pdbx_seq_one_letter_code
_entity_poly.pdbx_strand_id
1 'polypeptide(L)'
;MLYRTYEYIDSGSDVTIAVAAGGSSSEHATALADAINEDSSATVTASAQSSSVLLESIVRGTAGNAYDLSVVEVEPNADDISVSGSTLSGGGVVTAEAETQVKITLDFPANAAVVSGSDYDDFDTLFDTVDIFRTIDLGNTTTTQGAIFYLEQTIAKSDDWATSGAWDSLTVDVGTLVDEALPFQTMYDPEKDVIAAPPQSGTIGRYGGVTFMAQATSVDGGYDTLSSSPEHISPEYFSTYNRRVGDPEDGRPLRFILAGDSLFQLSYNAVTHIFKSGKLKPIQFSRLHQKRGIVGKEVAHTSGNSIFMITGLGLAVLNGTDGSMGSITAADRVMFDDWKSEISTIKSCYDSMMNASFFLNSTRREMVVVWHSTKVCSMIDGANFVAATSGPDISSGKNDRAYFITATGLIVSPDNLEAGSGTMWDLSSGYTLNGTATATSSTTLTDANATLNQDMVGTRLYMVTGANAGDSQEIATIDNGTKVVTFTSNFDNDIATGDTYAVSPTPFSLRAWALQHEELSRFSRWITSGVALKVRKLSGFDNISNNKWRVGAYRNGGTSIESTVAYPTVNANPSDSAEVLNLAGIDLEPYIEQIASGVKFELTDAEFAVVLTDSRKVSAS
;
A
#
# COMPACT_ATOMS: atom_id res chain seq x y z
N MET A 1 -71.66 19.66 -29.28
CA MET A 1 -71.37 19.80 -27.83
C MET A 1 -70.09 19.05 -27.58
N LEU A 2 -69.01 19.77 -27.30
CA LEU A 2 -67.74 19.18 -26.85
C LEU A 2 -67.70 19.39 -25.34
N TYR A 3 -67.63 18.29 -24.59
CA TYR A 3 -67.43 18.31 -23.14
C TYR A 3 -65.94 18.11 -22.88
N ARG A 4 -65.38 18.86 -21.92
CA ARG A 4 -64.05 18.64 -21.36
C ARG A 4 -64.21 18.09 -19.95
N THR A 5 -63.52 16.99 -19.65
CA THR A 5 -63.55 16.32 -18.34
C THR A 5 -62.26 16.64 -17.60
N TYR A 6 -62.35 16.91 -16.29
CA TYR A 6 -61.22 17.19 -15.40
C TYR A 6 -61.24 16.14 -14.28
N GLU A 7 -60.10 15.50 -14.01
CA GLU A 7 -59.98 14.40 -13.05
C GLU A 7 -59.56 14.90 -11.66
N TYR A 8 -60.19 14.38 -10.61
CA TYR A 8 -59.96 14.73 -9.20
C TYR A 8 -59.39 13.52 -8.46
N ILE A 9 -58.20 13.63 -7.88
CA ILE A 9 -57.59 12.56 -7.08
C ILE A 9 -57.35 13.05 -5.66
N ASP A 10 -58.41 13.12 -4.86
CA ASP A 10 -58.48 12.40 -3.58
C ASP A 10 -59.92 12.40 -3.00
N SER A 11 -60.86 11.83 -3.76
CA SER A 11 -62.10 11.14 -3.30
C SER A 11 -63.09 10.99 -4.46
N GLY A 12 -62.87 10.02 -5.35
CA GLY A 12 -63.94 9.27 -6.03
C GLY A 12 -65.01 9.97 -6.89
N SER A 13 -64.86 11.21 -7.35
CA SER A 13 -65.78 11.77 -8.36
C SER A 13 -65.18 12.87 -9.23
N ASP A 14 -65.25 12.69 -10.55
CA ASP A 14 -64.90 13.70 -11.56
C ASP A 14 -65.87 14.88 -11.52
N VAL A 15 -65.34 16.11 -11.50
CA VAL A 15 -66.16 17.33 -11.61
C VAL A 15 -66.07 17.85 -13.04
N THR A 16 -67.17 17.74 -13.79
CA THR A 16 -67.27 18.30 -15.14
C THR A 16 -67.78 19.73 -15.07
N ILE A 17 -66.93 20.70 -15.42
CA ILE A 17 -67.30 22.12 -15.47
C ILE A 17 -67.78 22.45 -16.89
N ALA A 18 -69.06 22.77 -17.04
CA ALA A 18 -69.64 23.13 -18.32
C ALA A 18 -69.35 24.59 -18.66
N VAL A 19 -68.65 24.84 -19.78
CA VAL A 19 -68.48 26.19 -20.32
C VAL A 19 -69.03 26.25 -21.74
N ALA A 20 -69.61 27.39 -22.12
CA ALA A 20 -70.20 27.58 -23.45
C ALA A 20 -69.13 27.44 -24.55
N ALA A 21 -69.45 26.75 -25.65
CA ALA A 21 -68.53 26.56 -26.76
C ALA A 21 -68.15 27.91 -27.40
N GLY A 22 -66.85 28.24 -27.41
CA GLY A 22 -66.33 29.51 -27.92
C GLY A 22 -66.16 30.62 -26.87
N GLY A 23 -66.22 30.28 -25.57
CA GLY A 23 -65.91 31.22 -24.49
C GLY A 23 -64.49 31.76 -24.55
N SER A 24 -64.33 33.01 -24.12
CA SER A 24 -63.03 33.65 -23.95
C SER A 24 -62.26 33.07 -22.76
N SER A 25 -60.94 33.20 -22.74
CA SER A 25 -60.10 32.75 -21.63
C SER A 25 -60.52 33.34 -20.28
N SER A 26 -61.11 34.55 -20.27
CA SER A 26 -61.66 35.20 -19.07
C SER A 26 -62.93 34.53 -18.56
N GLU A 27 -63.79 34.05 -19.44
CA GLU A 27 -65.02 33.34 -19.06
C GLU A 27 -64.68 31.94 -18.52
N HIS A 28 -63.66 31.31 -19.10
CA HIS A 28 -63.15 30.02 -18.63
C HIS A 28 -62.49 30.15 -17.25
N ALA A 29 -61.70 31.20 -17.04
CA ALA A 29 -61.09 31.53 -15.76
C ALA A 29 -62.14 31.74 -14.67
N THR A 30 -63.19 32.50 -14.97
CA THR A 30 -64.28 32.80 -14.03
C THR A 30 -65.06 31.55 -13.66
N ALA A 31 -65.45 30.73 -14.65
CA ALA A 31 -66.18 29.47 -14.39
C ALA A 31 -65.36 28.47 -13.55
N LEU A 32 -64.04 28.44 -13.72
CA LEU A 32 -63.15 27.61 -12.90
C LEU A 32 -63.02 28.13 -11.47
N ALA A 33 -62.88 29.45 -11.28
CA ALA A 33 -62.86 30.07 -9.96
C ALA A 33 -64.18 29.83 -9.21
N ASP A 34 -65.32 30.00 -9.87
CA ASP A 34 -66.64 29.80 -9.27
C ASP A 34 -66.87 28.33 -8.86
N ALA A 35 -66.45 27.37 -9.70
CA ALA A 35 -66.54 25.95 -9.37
C ALA A 35 -65.64 25.52 -8.19
N ILE A 36 -64.48 26.16 -8.02
CA ILE A 36 -63.58 25.91 -6.89
C ILE A 36 -64.12 26.58 -5.61
N ASN A 37 -64.78 27.73 -5.73
CA ASN A 37 -65.29 28.52 -4.60
C ASN A 37 -66.68 28.11 -4.09
N GLU A 38 -67.38 27.19 -4.75
CA GLU A 38 -68.58 26.55 -4.18
C GLU A 38 -68.25 25.66 -2.97
N ASP A 39 -66.99 25.28 -2.79
CA ASP A 39 -66.46 24.76 -1.53
C ASP A 39 -66.14 25.92 -0.59
N SER A 40 -66.91 26.04 0.50
CA SER A 40 -66.79 27.10 1.51
C SER A 40 -65.42 27.23 2.20
N SER A 41 -64.45 26.37 1.88
CA SER A 41 -63.13 26.32 2.49
C SER A 41 -62.00 26.96 1.67
N ALA A 42 -62.25 27.44 0.44
CA ALA A 42 -61.26 28.14 -0.39
C ALA A 42 -61.81 29.43 -1.02
N THR A 43 -60.93 30.41 -1.27
CA THR A 43 -61.25 31.56 -2.14
C THR A 43 -60.13 31.71 -3.17
N VAL A 44 -60.43 31.38 -4.41
CA VAL A 44 -59.53 31.47 -5.57
C VAL A 44 -60.05 32.56 -6.50
N THR A 45 -59.18 33.49 -6.86
CA THR A 45 -59.42 34.48 -7.92
C THR A 45 -58.68 34.06 -9.17
N ALA A 46 -59.38 33.97 -10.29
CA ALA A 46 -58.79 33.69 -11.59
C ALA A 46 -58.75 34.95 -12.45
N SER A 47 -57.58 35.28 -13.01
CA SER A 47 -57.42 36.39 -13.94
C SER A 47 -56.91 35.89 -15.28
N ALA A 48 -57.58 36.31 -16.36
CA ALA A 48 -57.13 35.98 -17.71
C ALA A 48 -55.96 36.87 -18.12
N GLN A 49 -54.93 36.24 -18.66
CA GLN A 49 -53.83 36.90 -19.35
C GLN A 49 -53.96 36.67 -20.87
N SER A 50 -53.09 37.32 -21.64
CA SER A 50 -53.15 37.31 -23.11
C SER A 50 -53.04 35.93 -23.74
N SER A 51 -52.43 34.95 -23.05
CA SER A 51 -52.24 33.58 -23.53
C SER A 51 -52.32 32.52 -22.43
N SER A 52 -52.77 32.88 -21.22
CA SER A 52 -52.85 31.99 -20.06
C SER A 52 -53.91 32.44 -19.07
N VAL A 53 -54.20 31.61 -18.07
CA VAL A 53 -55.04 31.99 -16.92
C VAL A 53 -54.16 31.89 -15.68
N LEU A 54 -54.10 32.99 -14.91
CA LEU A 54 -53.43 33.02 -13.62
C LEU A 54 -54.48 32.73 -12.53
N LEU A 55 -54.24 31.69 -11.74
CA LEU A 55 -55.05 31.33 -10.59
C LEU A 55 -54.32 31.76 -9.32
N GLU A 56 -54.93 32.64 -8.54
CA GLU A 56 -54.40 33.12 -7.26
C GLU A 56 -55.33 32.67 -6.14
N SER A 57 -54.84 31.76 -5.29
CA SER A 57 -55.55 31.33 -4.09
C SER A 57 -55.24 32.28 -2.94
N ILE A 58 -56.27 32.82 -2.30
CA ILE A 58 -56.13 33.75 -1.17
C ILE A 58 -56.12 32.99 0.17
N VAL A 59 -56.72 31.79 0.23
CA VAL A 59 -56.74 30.93 1.44
C VAL A 59 -56.66 29.46 1.04
N ARG A 60 -55.76 28.69 1.67
CA ARG A 60 -55.64 27.23 1.49
C ARG A 60 -56.76 26.52 2.24
N GLY A 61 -57.52 25.66 1.56
CA GLY A 61 -58.50 24.78 2.20
C GLY A 61 -57.83 23.77 3.13
N THR A 62 -58.59 23.22 4.09
CA THR A 62 -58.10 22.29 5.13
C THR A 62 -57.56 20.96 4.61
N ALA A 63 -57.92 20.56 3.38
CA ALA A 63 -57.23 19.52 2.64
C ALA A 63 -56.20 20.23 1.76
N GLY A 64 -54.91 20.06 2.06
CA GLY A 64 -53.84 20.78 1.37
C GLY A 64 -53.96 20.69 -0.14
N ASN A 65 -54.33 21.81 -0.76
CA ASN A 65 -54.49 21.95 -2.20
C ASN A 65 -53.19 21.57 -2.94
N ALA A 66 -53.11 20.33 -3.42
CA ALA A 66 -52.19 19.89 -4.45
C ALA A 66 -53.05 19.65 -5.68
N TYR A 67 -53.09 20.64 -6.58
CA TYR A 67 -53.76 20.51 -7.86
C TYR A 67 -52.70 20.16 -8.90
N ASP A 68 -52.67 18.91 -9.35
CA ASP A 68 -51.90 18.55 -10.55
C ASP A 68 -52.82 18.63 -11.76
N LEU A 69 -52.41 19.42 -12.76
CA LEU A 69 -53.15 19.60 -14.00
C LEU A 69 -52.63 18.61 -15.03
N SER A 70 -53.19 17.40 -15.09
CA SER A 70 -52.86 16.45 -16.17
C SER A 70 -53.85 16.61 -17.32
N VAL A 71 -53.36 17.01 -18.49
CA VAL A 71 -54.16 16.99 -19.72
C VAL A 71 -53.85 15.71 -20.50
N VAL A 72 -54.89 14.98 -20.87
CA VAL A 72 -54.85 14.00 -21.96
C VAL A 72 -55.65 14.60 -23.12
N GLU A 73 -54.98 15.00 -24.19
CA GLU A 73 -55.65 15.46 -25.42
C GLU A 73 -55.56 14.43 -26.54
N VAL A 74 -56.63 14.40 -27.35
CA VAL A 74 -56.88 13.41 -28.39
C VAL A 74 -56.45 13.88 -29.79
N GLU A 75 -56.10 15.16 -30.04
CA GLU A 75 -55.47 15.60 -31.32
C GLU A 75 -54.76 16.98 -31.21
N PRO A 76 -53.83 17.32 -32.13
CA PRO A 76 -52.80 18.35 -31.90
C PRO A 76 -53.22 19.75 -32.39
N ASN A 77 -53.15 20.76 -31.51
CA ASN A 77 -53.04 22.16 -31.92
C ASN A 77 -52.23 22.98 -30.92
N ALA A 78 -51.42 23.87 -31.48
CA ALA A 78 -50.39 24.64 -30.82
C ALA A 78 -50.96 25.72 -29.88
N ASP A 79 -50.86 25.47 -28.57
CA ASP A 79 -50.54 26.43 -27.52
C ASP A 79 -50.31 25.61 -26.23
N ASP A 80 -49.14 24.97 -26.17
CA ASP A 80 -48.73 24.15 -25.04
C ASP A 80 -48.46 25.03 -23.81
N ILE A 81 -49.21 24.79 -22.73
CA ILE A 81 -48.83 25.26 -21.39
C ILE A 81 -47.61 24.44 -20.95
N SER A 82 -46.42 25.01 -21.16
CA SER A 82 -45.19 24.52 -20.53
C SER A 82 -45.07 25.17 -19.15
N VAL A 83 -45.04 24.36 -18.10
CA VAL A 83 -44.60 24.81 -16.78
C VAL A 83 -43.09 24.69 -16.74
N SER A 84 -42.39 25.81 -16.92
CA SER A 84 -40.96 25.92 -16.71
C SER A 84 -40.67 27.05 -15.72
N GLY A 85 -39.81 26.78 -14.74
CA GLY A 85 -39.28 27.79 -13.82
C GLY A 85 -39.83 27.67 -12.40
N SER A 86 -39.00 27.07 -11.55
CA SER A 86 -38.68 27.48 -10.17
C SER A 86 -39.67 28.36 -9.38
N THR A 87 -39.82 27.96 -8.11
CA THR A 87 -40.23 28.74 -6.92
C THR A 87 -41.73 28.97 -6.73
N LEU A 88 -42.31 28.27 -5.75
CA LEU A 88 -43.41 28.70 -4.87
C LEU A 88 -43.31 27.80 -3.62
N SER A 89 -42.43 28.14 -2.67
CA SER A 89 -42.63 29.05 -1.53
C SER A 89 -43.08 28.26 -0.30
N GLY A 90 -42.32 28.46 0.77
CA GLY A 90 -42.31 27.63 1.97
C GLY A 90 -43.65 27.53 2.68
N GLY A 91 -43.75 26.50 3.52
CA GLY A 91 -44.86 26.26 4.43
C GLY A 91 -44.93 27.24 5.61
N GLY A 92 -44.65 28.51 5.37
CA GLY A 92 -44.94 29.59 6.31
C GLY A 92 -46.35 30.12 6.04
N VAL A 93 -47.12 30.33 7.11
CA VAL A 93 -48.29 31.20 7.02
C VAL A 93 -47.78 32.56 6.54
N VAL A 94 -48.29 33.07 5.41
CA VAL A 94 -47.99 34.44 4.99
C VAL A 94 -48.66 35.37 6.00
N THR A 95 -47.96 35.71 7.07
CA THR A 95 -48.32 36.82 7.94
C THR A 95 -47.97 38.10 7.21
N ALA A 96 -48.87 39.09 7.24
CA ALA A 96 -48.59 40.43 6.70
C ALA A 96 -47.44 41.16 7.43
N GLU A 97 -46.95 40.56 8.51
CA GLU A 97 -45.75 40.96 9.23
C GLU A 97 -44.62 40.02 8.84
N ALA A 98 -43.49 40.58 8.37
CA ALA A 98 -42.27 39.82 8.16
C ALA A 98 -41.93 39.10 9.48
N GLU A 99 -41.71 37.78 9.43
CA GLU A 99 -41.21 37.08 10.60
C GLU A 99 -39.96 37.81 11.09
N THR A 100 -40.02 38.27 12.34
CA THR A 100 -38.91 38.98 12.93
C THR A 100 -37.80 37.95 13.11
N GLN A 101 -36.81 37.93 12.21
CA GLN A 101 -35.61 37.14 12.42
C GLN A 101 -35.07 37.48 13.81
N VAL A 102 -35.14 36.51 14.73
CA VAL A 102 -34.60 36.67 16.07
C VAL A 102 -33.09 36.51 15.94
N LYS A 103 -32.45 37.56 15.44
CA LYS A 103 -31.00 37.67 15.40
C LYS A 103 -30.52 37.84 16.84
N ILE A 104 -29.81 36.86 17.36
CA ILE A 104 -29.19 36.92 18.68
C ILE A 104 -27.68 36.94 18.51
N THR A 105 -27.03 37.96 19.08
CA THR A 105 -25.57 38.00 19.18
C THR A 105 -25.18 37.24 20.44
N LEU A 106 -24.34 36.23 20.29
CA LEU A 106 -23.77 35.45 21.38
C LEU A 106 -22.30 35.84 21.56
N ASP A 107 -21.92 36.08 22.81
CA ASP A 107 -20.52 36.23 23.19
C ASP A 107 -19.87 34.85 23.34
N PHE A 108 -18.64 34.71 22.85
CA PHE A 108 -17.89 33.47 23.07
C PHE A 108 -17.55 33.29 24.56
N PRO A 109 -17.55 32.04 25.06
CA PRO A 109 -17.13 31.77 26.41
C PRO A 109 -15.66 32.16 26.60
N ALA A 110 -15.34 32.76 27.74
CA ALA A 110 -13.96 33.07 28.10
C ALA A 110 -13.06 31.83 28.00
N ASN A 111 -11.81 31.98 27.57
CA ASN A 111 -10.83 30.90 27.36
C ASN A 111 -10.77 29.89 28.53
N ALA A 112 -10.78 30.38 29.76
CA ALA A 112 -10.71 29.59 30.99
C ALA A 112 -11.96 28.72 31.25
N ALA A 113 -13.08 29.03 30.58
CA ALA A 113 -14.31 28.24 30.63
C ALA A 113 -14.37 27.15 29.55
N VAL A 114 -13.56 27.26 28.48
CA VAL A 114 -13.52 26.30 27.36
C VAL A 114 -12.63 25.11 27.68
N VAL A 115 -11.46 25.36 28.31
CA VAL A 115 -10.53 24.31 28.74
C VAL A 115 -10.23 24.49 30.23
N SER A 116 -10.78 23.63 31.08
CA SER A 116 -10.56 23.72 32.52
C SER A 116 -9.16 23.21 32.92
N GLY A 117 -8.44 23.97 33.74
CA GLY A 117 -7.25 23.49 34.45
C GLY A 117 -5.90 24.05 33.98
N SER A 118 -5.88 24.88 32.93
CA SER A 118 -4.68 25.54 32.42
C SER A 118 -5.04 26.89 31.79
N ASP A 119 -4.30 27.95 32.10
CA ASP A 119 -4.34 29.19 31.31
C ASP A 119 -3.42 29.04 30.10
N TYR A 120 -3.93 29.33 28.91
CA TYR A 120 -3.17 29.33 27.67
C TYR A 120 -2.95 30.77 27.22
N ASP A 121 -1.69 31.22 27.23
CA ASP A 121 -1.32 32.58 26.82
C ASP A 121 -1.62 32.85 25.32
N ASP A 122 -1.67 31.79 24.50
CA ASP A 122 -1.94 31.83 23.05
C ASP A 122 -3.16 30.96 22.66
N PHE A 123 -4.24 30.98 23.47
CA PHE A 123 -5.40 30.11 23.27
C PHE A 123 -6.03 30.20 21.86
N ASP A 124 -5.99 31.38 21.27
CA ASP A 124 -6.48 31.68 19.92
C ASP A 124 -5.66 31.05 18.79
N THR A 125 -4.43 30.63 19.08
CA THR A 125 -3.58 29.91 18.12
C THR A 125 -3.93 28.44 17.97
N LEU A 126 -4.76 27.89 18.88
CA LEU A 126 -5.12 26.48 18.89
C LEU A 126 -6.15 26.10 17.82
N PHE A 127 -6.87 27.07 17.24
CA PHE A 127 -7.90 26.80 16.24
C PHE A 127 -7.74 27.69 15.00
N ASP A 128 -8.05 27.12 13.83
CA ASP A 128 -8.04 27.82 12.53
C ASP A 128 -9.46 28.24 12.09
N THR A 129 -10.48 27.54 12.59
CA THR A 129 -11.90 27.76 12.27
C THR A 129 -12.77 27.45 13.49
N VAL A 130 -13.92 28.13 13.59
CA VAL A 130 -14.99 27.78 14.54
C VAL A 130 -16.30 27.56 13.78
N ASP A 131 -16.87 26.38 13.92
CA ASP A 131 -18.20 26.06 13.38
C ASP A 131 -19.27 26.25 14.45
N ILE A 132 -20.34 26.95 14.07
CA ILE A 132 -21.44 27.28 14.97
C ILE A 132 -22.67 26.55 14.51
N PHE A 133 -23.20 25.73 15.40
CA PHE A 133 -24.38 24.93 15.16
C PHE A 133 -25.59 25.52 15.88
N ARG A 134 -26.71 25.56 15.18
CA ARG A 134 -28.02 25.93 15.72
C ARG A 134 -28.88 24.69 15.86
N THR A 135 -29.53 24.56 17.01
CA THR A 135 -30.53 23.51 17.24
C THR A 135 -31.92 24.04 16.91
N ILE A 136 -32.69 23.26 16.15
CA ILE A 136 -34.14 23.43 16.10
C ILE A 136 -34.74 22.50 17.15
N ASP A 137 -35.44 23.07 18.14
CA ASP A 137 -36.23 22.28 19.07
C ASP A 137 -37.42 21.68 18.30
N LEU A 138 -37.42 20.36 18.13
CA LEU A 138 -38.48 19.63 17.44
C LEU A 138 -39.76 19.49 18.28
N GLY A 139 -39.77 20.05 19.50
CA GLY A 139 -40.89 20.01 20.43
C GLY A 139 -40.87 18.77 21.33
N ASN A 140 -41.56 18.90 22.46
CA ASN A 140 -41.65 17.89 23.52
C ASN A 140 -42.26 16.57 23.02
N THR A 141 -41.41 15.61 22.67
CA THR A 141 -41.79 14.19 22.63
C THR A 141 -41.25 13.54 23.90
N THR A 142 -42.15 12.94 24.66
CA THR A 142 -42.04 12.64 26.09
C THR A 142 -40.99 11.60 26.51
N THR A 143 -40.01 11.26 25.66
CA THR A 143 -38.99 10.25 26.00
C THR A 143 -37.56 10.50 25.50
N THR A 144 -37.30 11.42 24.57
CA THR A 144 -35.93 11.81 24.17
C THR A 144 -35.93 13.20 23.56
N GLN A 145 -35.25 14.17 24.19
CA GLN A 145 -34.96 15.48 23.58
C GLN A 145 -33.90 15.29 22.50
N GLY A 146 -34.32 14.91 21.29
CA GLY A 146 -33.48 14.97 20.11
C GLY A 146 -33.51 16.38 19.53
N ALA A 147 -32.42 17.12 19.70
CA ALA A 147 -32.19 18.35 18.95
C ALA A 147 -31.33 18.00 17.73
N ILE A 148 -31.76 18.38 16.53
CA ILE A 148 -30.92 18.28 15.34
C ILE A 148 -30.09 19.55 15.26
N PHE A 149 -28.78 19.38 15.17
CA PHE A 149 -27.82 20.47 15.02
C PHE A 149 -27.59 20.73 13.53
N TYR A 150 -27.86 21.95 13.11
CA TYR A 150 -27.61 22.44 11.75
C TYR A 150 -26.48 23.45 11.79
N LEU A 151 -25.59 23.42 10.80
CA LEU A 151 -24.49 24.38 10.70
C LEU A 151 -25.04 25.77 10.34
N GLU A 152 -25.05 26.69 11.31
CA GLU A 152 -25.49 28.07 11.10
C GLU A 152 -24.44 28.86 10.31
N GLN A 153 -23.17 28.75 10.70
CA GLN A 153 -22.06 29.45 10.07
C GLN A 153 -20.70 28.86 10.47
N THR A 154 -19.69 29.10 9.64
CA THR A 154 -18.28 28.84 9.93
C THR A 154 -17.55 30.18 10.01
N ILE A 155 -16.87 30.44 11.12
CA ILE A 155 -15.98 31.60 11.30
C ILE A 155 -14.55 31.14 11.01
N ALA A 156 -13.97 31.64 9.93
CA ALA A 156 -12.55 31.42 9.64
C ALA A 156 -11.69 32.45 10.40
N LYS A 157 -10.49 32.03 10.84
CA LYS A 157 -9.53 32.91 11.50
C LYS A 157 -9.11 34.14 10.67
N SER A 158 -9.25 34.06 9.35
CA SER A 158 -8.92 35.14 8.41
C SER A 158 -9.93 36.28 8.37
N ASP A 159 -11.16 36.09 8.87
CA ASP A 159 -12.29 36.98 8.57
C ASP A 159 -12.60 37.91 9.77
N ASP A 160 -13.37 37.45 10.76
CA ASP A 160 -13.76 38.27 11.94
C ASP A 160 -12.87 38.08 13.17
N TRP A 161 -12.09 37.00 13.21
CA TRP A 161 -11.15 36.74 14.31
C TRP A 161 -9.90 37.64 14.24
N ALA A 162 -9.54 38.10 13.03
CA ALA A 162 -8.39 38.95 12.79
C ALA A 162 -8.55 40.39 13.29
N THR A 163 -9.77 40.88 13.50
CA THR A 163 -10.06 42.28 13.88
C THR A 163 -10.24 42.50 15.39
N SER A 164 -10.66 41.49 16.16
CA SER A 164 -10.84 41.59 17.62
C SER A 164 -9.63 41.12 18.44
N GLY A 165 -8.79 40.24 17.88
CA GLY A 165 -7.48 39.86 18.44
C GLY A 165 -7.50 39.04 19.73
N ALA A 166 -8.67 38.62 20.24
CA ALA A 166 -8.77 37.72 21.39
C ALA A 166 -10.06 36.89 21.30
N TRP A 167 -9.93 35.57 21.48
CA TRP A 167 -11.06 34.62 21.58
C TRP A 167 -12.20 35.14 22.48
N ASP A 168 -11.84 35.76 23.62
CA ASP A 168 -12.77 36.29 24.62
C ASP A 168 -13.59 37.49 24.15
N SER A 169 -13.29 38.04 22.98
CA SER A 169 -13.99 39.18 22.37
C SER A 169 -14.70 38.81 21.07
N LEU A 170 -14.69 37.53 20.69
CA LEU A 170 -15.39 37.06 19.51
C LEU A 170 -16.90 37.01 19.82
N THR A 171 -17.69 37.59 18.93
CA THR A 171 -19.15 37.56 18.99
C THR A 171 -19.68 36.92 17.73
N VAL A 172 -20.80 36.22 17.84
CA VAL A 172 -21.46 35.64 16.68
C VAL A 172 -22.95 35.91 16.66
N ASP A 173 -23.43 36.33 15.50
CA ASP A 173 -24.84 36.50 15.23
C ASP A 173 -25.48 35.16 14.78
N VAL A 174 -26.35 34.60 15.60
CA VAL A 174 -27.14 33.39 15.31
C VAL A 174 -28.57 33.78 14.89
N GLY A 175 -29.16 33.05 13.94
CA GLY A 175 -30.47 33.39 13.35
C GLY A 175 -30.34 34.25 12.10
N THR A 176 -29.18 34.19 11.44
CA THR A 176 -28.93 34.84 10.14
C THR A 176 -29.49 34.00 8.99
N LEU A 177 -29.54 32.68 9.17
CA LEU A 177 -30.23 31.77 8.29
C LEU A 177 -31.69 31.59 8.74
N VAL A 178 -32.59 31.56 7.74
CA VAL A 178 -34.00 31.22 7.97
C VAL A 178 -34.13 29.75 8.35
N ASP A 179 -35.05 29.43 9.27
CA ASP A 179 -35.20 28.09 9.82
C ASP A 179 -35.53 27.07 8.75
N GLU A 180 -36.19 27.48 7.66
CA GLU A 180 -36.49 26.63 6.51
C GLU A 180 -35.27 26.32 5.64
N ALA A 181 -34.16 27.07 5.77
CA ALA A 181 -32.91 26.77 5.06
C ALA A 181 -32.07 25.70 5.78
N LEU A 182 -32.24 25.55 7.10
CA LEU A 182 -31.47 24.61 7.93
C LEU A 182 -31.70 23.12 7.55
N PRO A 183 -32.93 22.63 7.26
CA PRO A 183 -33.18 21.25 6.84
C PRO A 183 -32.49 20.79 5.55
N PHE A 184 -31.97 21.73 4.76
CA PHE A 184 -31.29 21.46 3.48
C PHE A 184 -29.76 21.50 3.59
N GLN A 185 -29.23 21.66 4.80
CA GLN A 185 -27.79 21.71 5.07
C GLN A 185 -27.25 20.37 5.58
N THR A 186 -25.92 20.28 5.69
CA THR A 186 -25.23 19.16 6.33
C THR A 186 -25.69 19.04 7.78
N MET A 187 -26.41 17.95 8.08
CA MET A 187 -26.84 17.62 9.43
C MET A 187 -25.67 17.02 10.19
N TYR A 188 -25.41 17.51 11.41
CA TYR A 188 -24.48 16.82 12.30
C TYR A 188 -25.11 15.49 12.74
N ASP A 189 -24.48 14.39 12.38
CA ASP A 189 -24.85 13.04 12.79
C ASP A 189 -23.99 12.64 14.00
N PRO A 190 -24.53 12.63 15.23
CA PRO A 190 -23.77 12.33 16.43
C PRO A 190 -23.21 10.89 16.47
N GLU A 191 -23.60 10.01 15.54
CA GLU A 191 -23.02 8.67 15.39
C GLU A 191 -21.89 8.63 14.34
N LYS A 192 -21.93 9.49 13.31
CA LYS A 192 -20.95 9.51 12.20
C LYS A 192 -19.90 10.62 12.30
N ASP A 193 -20.22 11.73 12.94
CA ASP A 193 -19.38 12.94 12.99
C ASP A 193 -18.57 13.07 14.29
N VAL A 194 -18.58 12.01 15.11
CA VAL A 194 -17.71 11.90 16.28
C VAL A 194 -16.32 11.50 15.82
N ILE A 195 -15.38 12.43 15.99
CA ILE A 195 -13.96 12.20 15.71
C ILE A 195 -13.42 11.20 16.72
N ALA A 196 -12.99 10.04 16.22
CA ALA A 196 -12.16 9.11 16.97
C ALA A 196 -10.69 9.51 16.83
N ALA A 197 -9.93 9.39 17.91
CA ALA A 197 -8.48 9.56 17.84
C ALA A 197 -7.88 8.53 16.86
N PRO A 198 -6.87 8.92 16.04
CA PRO A 198 -6.17 7.99 15.17
C PRO A 198 -5.67 6.77 15.98
N PRO A 199 -5.86 5.55 15.48
CA PRO A 199 -5.38 4.37 16.18
C PRO A 199 -3.86 4.41 16.39
N GLN A 200 -3.41 4.02 17.58
CA GLN A 200 -1.99 3.75 17.83
C GLN A 200 -1.62 2.42 17.13
N SER A 201 -1.36 2.50 15.82
CA SER A 201 -1.03 1.36 14.98
C SER A 201 0.40 1.39 14.48
N GLY A 202 0.96 0.22 14.24
CA GLY A 202 2.22 0.06 13.51
C GLY A 202 2.05 -0.02 11.99
N THR A 203 0.83 0.02 11.45
CA THR A 203 0.57 -0.16 10.02
C THR A 203 -0.51 0.78 9.50
N ILE A 204 -0.23 1.37 8.34
CA ILE A 204 -1.05 2.38 7.66
C ILE A 204 -1.10 2.06 6.17
N GLY A 205 -2.25 2.29 5.54
CA GLY A 205 -2.40 2.24 4.09
C GLY A 205 -3.24 3.40 3.60
N ARG A 206 -3.08 3.78 2.33
CA ARG A 206 -3.92 4.80 1.70
C ARG A 206 -4.52 4.23 0.43
N TYR A 207 -5.81 4.46 0.21
CA TYR A 207 -6.51 3.99 -0.98
C TYR A 207 -7.66 4.92 -1.34
N GLY A 208 -7.66 5.42 -2.58
CA GLY A 208 -8.73 6.29 -3.10
C GLY A 208 -9.03 7.50 -2.22
N GLY A 209 -7.99 8.16 -1.71
CA GLY A 209 -8.08 9.32 -0.82
C GLY A 209 -8.25 9.00 0.66
N VAL A 210 -8.61 7.76 1.01
CA VAL A 210 -8.92 7.32 2.37
C VAL A 210 -7.71 6.68 3.04
N THR A 211 -7.48 7.00 4.31
CA THR A 211 -6.43 6.42 5.14
C THR A 211 -6.99 5.24 5.92
N PHE A 212 -6.27 4.11 5.96
CA PHE A 212 -6.62 2.91 6.71
C PHE A 212 -5.56 2.67 7.78
N MET A 213 -5.99 2.38 9.00
CA MET A 213 -5.13 2.08 10.14
C MET A 213 -5.68 0.89 10.90
N ALA A 214 -4.80 -0.01 11.33
CA ALA A 214 -5.21 -1.14 12.17
C ALA A 214 -5.26 -0.73 13.65
N GLN A 215 -6.36 -0.96 14.36
CA GLN A 215 -6.43 -0.73 15.79
C GLN A 215 -5.69 -1.83 16.56
N ALA A 216 -5.11 -1.47 17.71
CA ALA A 216 -4.71 -2.47 18.70
C ALA A 216 -5.95 -3.29 19.13
N THR A 217 -5.73 -4.52 19.60
CA THR A 217 -6.79 -5.48 19.98
C THR A 217 -7.98 -4.79 20.64
N SER A 218 -9.17 -4.96 20.05
CA SER A 218 -10.41 -4.49 20.65
C SER A 218 -10.74 -5.31 21.89
N VAL A 219 -11.62 -4.77 22.74
CA VAL A 219 -12.08 -5.41 23.99
C VAL A 219 -12.71 -6.79 23.72
N ASP A 220 -13.24 -6.99 22.51
CA ASP A 220 -13.90 -8.20 22.03
C ASP A 220 -12.95 -9.20 21.34
N GLY A 221 -11.62 -8.94 21.36
CA GLY A 221 -10.61 -9.88 20.88
C GLY A 221 -10.31 -9.83 19.38
N GLY A 222 -10.88 -8.89 18.63
CA GLY A 222 -10.60 -8.65 17.22
C GLY A 222 -9.50 -7.62 16.98
N TYR A 223 -8.93 -7.60 15.76
CA TYR A 223 -8.06 -6.53 15.30
C TYR A 223 -8.79 -5.68 14.27
N ASP A 224 -9.35 -4.59 14.75
CA ASP A 224 -10.23 -3.74 13.96
C ASP A 224 -9.43 -2.88 12.98
N THR A 225 -10.03 -2.55 11.85
CA THR A 225 -9.46 -1.60 10.89
C THR A 225 -10.34 -0.36 10.88
N LEU A 226 -9.75 0.80 11.17
CA LEU A 226 -10.41 2.09 11.02
C LEU A 226 -9.99 2.68 9.68
N SER A 227 -10.94 3.34 9.02
CA SER A 227 -10.67 4.15 7.85
C SER A 227 -11.10 5.60 8.09
N SER A 228 -10.38 6.54 7.49
CA SER A 228 -10.81 7.94 7.50
C SER A 228 -12.14 8.09 6.74
N SER A 229 -12.91 9.12 7.07
CA SER A 229 -14.16 9.37 6.36
C SER A 229 -13.89 9.71 4.89
N PRO A 230 -14.61 9.09 3.93
CA PRO A 230 -14.54 9.49 2.53
C PRO A 230 -15.26 10.84 2.28
N GLU A 231 -16.10 11.30 3.22
CA GLU A 231 -16.90 12.51 3.12
C GLU A 231 -16.13 13.77 3.57
N HIS A 232 -15.10 13.58 4.40
CA HIS A 232 -14.21 14.67 4.83
C HIS A 232 -12.92 14.68 4.02
N ILE A 233 -12.43 15.89 3.72
CA ILE A 233 -11.19 16.10 2.96
C ILE A 233 -9.96 15.71 3.79
N SER A 234 -10.04 15.78 5.12
CA SER A 234 -8.91 15.50 5.99
C SER A 234 -8.63 13.99 6.10
N PRO A 235 -7.42 13.51 5.73
CA PRO A 235 -7.03 12.10 5.81
C PRO A 235 -6.87 11.59 7.25
N GLU A 236 -6.95 12.48 8.24
CA GLU A 236 -6.85 12.20 9.67
C GLU A 236 -8.21 12.13 10.36
N TYR A 237 -9.29 12.41 9.62
CA TYR A 237 -10.65 12.37 10.17
C TYR A 237 -11.14 10.91 10.25
N PHE A 238 -10.89 10.26 11.38
CA PHE A 238 -11.44 8.94 11.69
C PHE A 238 -12.76 9.10 12.43
N SER A 239 -13.81 8.43 11.96
CA SER A 239 -15.08 8.37 12.69
C SER A 239 -15.26 7.02 13.38
N THR A 240 -16.09 7.00 14.41
CA THR A 240 -16.52 5.77 15.10
C THR A 240 -17.27 4.80 14.19
N TYR A 241 -17.89 5.31 13.11
CA TYR A 241 -18.67 4.52 12.15
C TYR A 241 -17.80 3.82 11.10
N ASN A 242 -16.66 4.41 10.72
CA ASN A 242 -15.77 3.87 9.68
C ASN A 242 -14.81 2.81 10.23
N ARG A 243 -15.39 1.81 10.90
CA ARG A 243 -14.67 0.72 11.56
C ARG A 243 -15.12 -0.62 11.00
N ARG A 244 -14.16 -1.42 10.55
CA ARG A 244 -14.36 -2.84 10.28
C ARG A 244 -13.95 -3.63 11.52
N VAL A 245 -14.90 -4.36 12.09
CA VAL A 245 -14.61 -5.35 13.13
C VAL A 245 -13.82 -6.50 12.52
N GLY A 246 -12.61 -6.72 13.01
CA GLY A 246 -11.75 -7.81 12.58
C GLY A 246 -12.19 -9.12 13.22
N ASP A 247 -12.10 -10.21 12.47
CA ASP A 247 -12.28 -11.55 13.02
C ASP A 247 -11.02 -11.93 13.82
N PRO A 248 -11.15 -12.40 15.07
CA PRO A 248 -10.01 -12.85 15.85
C PRO A 248 -9.13 -13.90 15.14
N GLU A 249 -9.71 -14.74 14.28
CA GLU A 249 -8.97 -15.78 13.55
C GLU A 249 -8.03 -15.22 12.47
N ASP A 250 -8.33 -14.05 11.91
CA ASP A 250 -7.51 -13.40 10.87
C ASP A 250 -6.15 -12.94 11.43
N GLY A 251 -6.11 -12.70 12.74
CA GLY A 251 -4.98 -12.12 13.45
C GLY A 251 -4.77 -10.64 13.11
N ARG A 252 -3.69 -10.07 13.65
CA ARG A 252 -3.38 -8.65 13.49
C ARG A 252 -3.09 -8.31 12.02
N PRO A 253 -3.66 -7.21 11.48
CA PRO A 253 -3.20 -6.65 10.23
C PRO A 253 -1.74 -6.21 10.36
N LEU A 254 -0.89 -6.74 9.48
CA LEU A 254 0.54 -6.46 9.46
C LEU A 254 0.88 -5.39 8.43
N ARG A 255 0.26 -5.45 7.26
CA ARG A 255 0.55 -4.55 6.15
C ARG A 255 -0.70 -4.23 5.34
N PHE A 256 -0.84 -2.97 4.96
CA PHE A 256 -1.72 -2.55 3.88
C PHE A 256 -0.89 -2.34 2.61
N ILE A 257 -1.34 -2.92 1.49
CA ILE A 257 -0.60 -2.83 0.23
C ILE A 257 -1.53 -2.60 -0.95
N LEU A 258 -1.17 -1.66 -1.82
CA LEU A 258 -1.94 -1.35 -3.03
C LEU A 258 -1.47 -2.23 -4.19
N ALA A 259 -2.39 -2.97 -4.79
CA ALA A 259 -2.14 -3.75 -6.00
C ALA A 259 -3.27 -3.49 -7.01
N GLY A 260 -2.91 -2.94 -8.17
CA GLY A 260 -3.89 -2.44 -9.14
C GLY A 260 -4.80 -1.38 -8.53
N ASP A 261 -6.11 -1.49 -8.79
CA ASP A 261 -7.13 -0.56 -8.31
C ASP A 261 -7.70 -0.92 -6.93
N SER A 262 -6.95 -1.69 -6.13
CA SER A 262 -7.43 -2.24 -4.87
C SER A 262 -6.38 -2.18 -3.77
N LEU A 263 -6.86 -2.13 -2.54
CA LEU A 263 -6.03 -2.22 -1.33
C LEU A 263 -6.18 -3.61 -0.72
N PHE A 264 -5.07 -4.18 -0.27
CA PHE A 264 -5.06 -5.46 0.40
C PHE A 264 -4.58 -5.28 1.83
N GLN A 265 -5.35 -5.79 2.77
CA GLN A 265 -4.98 -5.92 4.17
C GLN A 265 -4.42 -7.33 4.39
N LEU A 266 -3.11 -7.38 4.61
CA LEU A 266 -2.37 -8.61 4.86
C LEU A 266 -2.22 -8.80 6.37
N SER A 267 -2.80 -9.88 6.88
CA SER A 267 -2.77 -10.27 8.30
C SER A 267 -1.97 -11.56 8.45
N TYR A 268 -1.73 -12.03 9.67
CA TYR A 268 -1.01 -13.29 9.90
C TYR A 268 -1.70 -14.50 9.25
N ASN A 269 -3.03 -14.57 9.34
CA ASN A 269 -3.80 -15.72 8.89
C ASN A 269 -4.76 -15.38 7.75
N ALA A 270 -4.86 -14.14 7.29
CA ALA A 270 -5.84 -13.79 6.27
C ALA A 270 -5.35 -12.70 5.32
N VAL A 271 -5.89 -12.77 4.11
CA VAL A 271 -5.80 -11.71 3.11
C VAL A 271 -7.20 -11.15 2.91
N THR A 272 -7.38 -9.87 3.25
CA THR A 272 -8.62 -9.16 2.94
C THR A 272 -8.39 -8.20 1.79
N HIS A 273 -9.26 -8.26 0.80
CA HIS A 273 -9.38 -7.31 -0.29
C HIS A 273 -10.31 -6.15 0.10
N ILE A 274 -9.83 -4.93 -0.10
CA ILE A 274 -10.53 -3.67 0.19
C ILE A 274 -10.69 -2.93 -1.14
N PHE A 275 -11.94 -2.68 -1.52
CA PHE A 275 -12.26 -2.03 -2.79
C PHE A 275 -13.52 -1.16 -2.69
N LYS A 276 -13.65 -0.19 -3.60
CA LYS A 276 -14.86 0.62 -3.74
C LYS A 276 -15.82 -0.04 -4.73
N SER A 277 -17.05 -0.32 -4.31
CA SER A 277 -18.08 -0.94 -5.16
C SER A 277 -18.83 0.09 -6.04
N GLY A 278 -18.09 0.92 -6.80
CA GLY A 278 -18.66 1.99 -7.62
C GLY A 278 -18.76 3.37 -6.93
N LYS A 279 -19.27 4.39 -7.64
CA LYS A 279 -19.21 5.81 -7.20
C LYS A 279 -20.03 6.15 -5.94
N LEU A 280 -21.08 5.39 -5.62
CA LEU A 280 -22.02 5.68 -4.54
C LEU A 280 -22.09 4.58 -3.46
N LYS A 281 -21.24 3.55 -3.53
CA LYS A 281 -21.29 2.43 -2.57
C LYS A 281 -20.17 2.52 -1.54
N PRO A 282 -20.42 2.01 -0.31
CA PRO A 282 -19.42 2.00 0.76
C PRO A 282 -18.17 1.19 0.37
N ILE A 283 -17.06 1.48 1.06
CA ILE A 283 -15.85 0.65 1.02
C ILE A 283 -16.23 -0.76 1.46
N GLN A 284 -15.88 -1.76 0.64
CA GLN A 284 -16.15 -3.16 0.94
C GLN A 284 -14.88 -3.88 1.35
N PHE A 285 -15.03 -4.78 2.32
CA PHE A 285 -13.98 -5.68 2.79
C PHE A 285 -14.39 -7.11 2.47
N SER A 286 -13.60 -7.81 1.65
CA SER A 286 -13.83 -9.20 1.28
C SER A 286 -12.65 -10.06 1.70
N ARG A 287 -12.87 -11.09 2.52
CA ARG A 287 -11.81 -12.04 2.89
C ARG A 287 -11.61 -13.01 1.73
N LEU A 288 -10.46 -12.92 1.05
CA LEU A 288 -10.14 -13.79 -0.08
C LEU A 288 -9.56 -15.13 0.37
N HIS A 289 -8.63 -15.08 1.33
CA HIS A 289 -7.95 -16.28 1.83
C HIS A 289 -8.02 -16.35 3.34
N GLN A 290 -8.24 -17.56 3.84
CA GLN A 290 -8.16 -17.94 5.26
C GLN A 290 -6.94 -18.84 5.48
N LYS A 291 -6.31 -18.71 6.66
CA LYS A 291 -5.09 -19.40 7.10
C LYS A 291 -3.91 -19.28 6.13
N ARG A 292 -3.89 -18.21 5.33
CA ARG A 292 -2.89 -17.94 4.27
C ARG A 292 -2.53 -16.46 4.28
N GLY A 293 -1.92 -16.03 5.36
CA GLY A 293 -1.46 -14.66 5.55
C GLY A 293 0.06 -14.53 5.47
N ILE A 294 0.57 -13.36 5.86
CA ILE A 294 2.00 -13.05 5.83
C ILE A 294 2.66 -13.30 7.18
N VAL A 295 3.94 -13.67 7.15
CA VAL A 295 4.70 -14.02 8.37
C VAL A 295 5.36 -12.83 9.07
N GLY A 296 5.39 -11.66 8.44
CA GLY A 296 6.01 -10.45 8.97
C GLY A 296 5.51 -9.18 8.26
N LYS A 297 5.80 -8.00 8.81
CA LYS A 297 5.33 -6.72 8.24
C LYS A 297 5.98 -6.38 6.88
N GLU A 298 7.24 -6.74 6.69
CA GLU A 298 8.05 -6.28 5.55
C GLU A 298 8.25 -7.35 4.46
N VAL A 299 7.65 -8.52 4.64
CA VAL A 299 7.81 -9.71 3.79
C VAL A 299 6.95 -9.71 2.52
N ALA A 300 6.31 -8.59 2.20
CA ALA A 300 5.46 -8.45 1.02
C ALA A 300 5.72 -7.15 0.26
N HIS A 301 5.62 -7.18 -1.06
CA HIS A 301 5.67 -6.00 -1.92
C HIS A 301 4.79 -6.21 -3.17
N THR A 302 4.61 -5.16 -3.96
CA THR A 302 3.82 -5.22 -5.19
C THR A 302 4.69 -5.07 -6.42
N SER A 303 4.29 -5.77 -7.47
CA SER A 303 4.79 -5.62 -8.84
C SER A 303 3.58 -5.58 -9.76
N GLY A 304 3.25 -4.37 -10.22
CA GLY A 304 2.03 -4.10 -10.97
C GLY A 304 0.76 -4.51 -10.19
N ASN A 305 0.04 -5.50 -10.72
CA ASN A 305 -1.18 -6.03 -10.12
C ASN A 305 -0.95 -7.30 -9.30
N SER A 306 0.29 -7.71 -9.07
CA SER A 306 0.62 -8.89 -8.27
C SER A 306 1.26 -8.49 -6.96
N ILE A 307 0.88 -9.18 -5.88
CA ILE A 307 1.49 -9.06 -4.56
C ILE A 307 2.38 -10.27 -4.37
N PHE A 308 3.67 -10.02 -4.19
CA PHE A 308 4.65 -11.03 -3.82
C PHE A 308 4.78 -11.01 -2.31
N MET A 309 4.55 -12.14 -1.64
CA MET A 309 4.50 -12.19 -0.20
C MET A 309 5.02 -13.52 0.35
N ILE A 310 5.68 -13.49 1.49
CA ILE A 310 6.08 -14.72 2.19
C ILE A 310 4.99 -15.11 3.19
N THR A 311 4.51 -16.33 3.02
CA THR A 311 3.48 -16.96 3.86
C THR A 311 4.09 -18.07 4.70
N GLY A 312 3.31 -18.65 5.63
CA GLY A 312 3.73 -19.85 6.34
C GLY A 312 3.94 -21.09 5.44
N LEU A 313 3.51 -21.02 4.18
CA LEU A 313 3.66 -22.06 3.16
C LEU A 313 4.73 -21.75 2.10
N GLY A 314 5.47 -20.65 2.27
CA GLY A 314 6.58 -20.28 1.40
C GLY A 314 6.31 -18.98 0.65
N LEU A 315 7.03 -18.78 -0.45
CA LEU A 315 6.91 -17.57 -1.26
C LEU A 315 5.68 -17.70 -2.18
N ALA A 316 4.72 -16.78 -2.01
CA ALA A 316 3.47 -16.76 -2.75
C ALA A 316 3.32 -15.51 -3.61
N VAL A 317 2.59 -15.66 -4.71
CA VAL A 317 2.14 -14.57 -5.57
C VAL A 317 0.63 -14.53 -5.54
N LEU A 318 0.07 -13.41 -5.11
CA LEU A 318 -1.36 -13.13 -5.10
C LEU A 318 -1.69 -12.19 -6.25
N ASN A 319 -2.62 -12.57 -7.12
CA ASN A 319 -3.13 -11.73 -8.19
C ASN A 319 -4.18 -10.76 -7.63
N GLY A 320 -3.96 -9.46 -7.81
CA GLY A 320 -4.82 -8.40 -7.31
C GLY A 320 -6.18 -8.30 -8.01
N THR A 321 -6.36 -8.89 -9.20
CA THR A 321 -7.65 -8.85 -9.92
C THR A 321 -8.64 -9.91 -9.44
N ASP A 322 -8.19 -11.16 -9.35
CA ASP A 322 -9.06 -12.31 -9.09
C ASP A 322 -8.83 -12.96 -7.71
N GLY A 323 -7.82 -12.49 -6.97
CA GLY A 323 -7.45 -13.06 -5.68
C GLY A 323 -6.82 -14.44 -5.79
N SER A 324 -6.48 -14.94 -6.98
CA SER A 324 -5.81 -16.22 -7.14
C SER A 324 -4.40 -16.17 -6.52
N MET A 325 -3.97 -17.29 -5.94
CA MET A 325 -2.67 -17.38 -5.27
C MET A 325 -1.86 -18.55 -5.82
N GLY A 326 -0.64 -18.26 -6.28
CA GLY A 326 0.36 -19.25 -6.71
C GLY A 326 1.58 -19.28 -5.77
N SER A 327 2.41 -20.30 -5.88
CA SER A 327 3.64 -20.46 -5.10
C SER A 327 4.88 -20.46 -6.01
N ILE A 328 6.00 -19.91 -5.51
CA ILE A 328 7.30 -19.94 -6.17
C ILE A 328 8.17 -20.99 -5.47
N THR A 329 8.00 -22.25 -5.89
CA THR A 329 8.61 -23.41 -5.23
C THR A 329 10.14 -23.41 -5.28
N ALA A 330 10.74 -22.70 -6.25
CA ALA A 330 12.19 -22.56 -6.35
C ALA A 330 12.81 -21.83 -5.14
N ALA A 331 12.07 -20.93 -4.50
CA ALA A 331 12.53 -20.19 -3.32
C ALA A 331 12.19 -20.91 -1.99
N ASP A 332 11.21 -21.83 -2.00
CA ASP A 332 10.69 -22.46 -0.79
C ASP A 332 11.77 -23.25 -0.02
N ARG A 333 12.73 -23.87 -0.73
CA ARG A 333 13.84 -24.57 -0.10
C ARG A 333 14.65 -23.66 0.81
N VAL A 334 15.08 -22.51 0.30
CA VAL A 334 15.84 -21.52 1.07
C VAL A 334 15.01 -21.04 2.26
N MET A 335 13.73 -20.75 2.01
CA MET A 335 12.82 -20.21 3.04
C MET A 335 12.60 -21.21 4.18
N PHE A 336 12.49 -22.50 3.88
CA PHE A 336 12.13 -23.54 4.86
C PHE A 336 13.28 -24.35 5.43
N ASP A 337 14.37 -24.52 4.69
CA ASP A 337 15.54 -25.24 5.18
C ASP A 337 16.46 -24.28 5.93
N ASP A 338 16.77 -23.13 5.32
CA ASP A 338 17.83 -22.22 5.80
C ASP A 338 17.28 -21.05 6.62
N TRP A 339 16.18 -20.41 6.17
CA TRP A 339 15.66 -19.18 6.77
C TRP A 339 14.53 -19.38 7.78
N LYS A 340 14.19 -20.63 8.10
CA LYS A 340 12.96 -21.01 8.82
C LYS A 340 12.69 -20.24 10.12
N SER A 341 13.74 -19.98 10.90
CA SER A 341 13.63 -19.26 12.18
C SER A 341 13.50 -17.74 12.03
N GLU A 342 13.76 -17.21 10.84
CA GLU A 342 13.97 -15.78 10.59
C GLU A 342 13.01 -15.21 9.54
N ILE A 343 12.09 -16.03 9.01
CA ILE A 343 11.22 -15.64 7.88
C ILE A 343 10.41 -14.36 8.16
N SER A 344 10.01 -14.13 9.42
CA SER A 344 9.27 -12.94 9.83
C SER A 344 10.07 -11.63 9.75
N THR A 345 11.40 -11.73 9.71
CA THR A 345 12.33 -10.58 9.69
C THR A 345 12.77 -10.18 8.28
N ILE A 346 12.40 -10.99 7.28
CA ILE A 346 12.78 -10.76 5.88
C ILE A 346 12.17 -9.45 5.39
N LYS A 347 12.98 -8.72 4.63
CA LYS A 347 12.60 -7.47 3.98
C LYS A 347 12.38 -7.72 2.51
N SER A 348 11.29 -7.21 1.94
CA SER A 348 11.03 -7.39 0.52
C SER A 348 10.81 -6.07 -0.20
N CYS A 349 11.33 -5.98 -1.42
CA CYS A 349 11.21 -4.81 -2.28
C CYS A 349 11.22 -5.22 -3.76
N TYR A 350 10.79 -4.30 -4.61
CA TYR A 350 10.74 -4.47 -6.06
C TYR A 350 11.51 -3.37 -6.76
N ASP A 351 12.20 -3.73 -7.84
CA ASP A 351 12.82 -2.78 -8.77
C ASP A 351 12.23 -2.98 -10.17
N SER A 352 11.58 -1.95 -10.69
CA SER A 352 10.92 -1.98 -11.98
C SER A 352 11.87 -1.82 -13.16
N MET A 353 13.10 -1.33 -12.96
CA MET A 353 14.10 -1.21 -14.01
C MET A 353 14.81 -2.53 -14.25
N MET A 354 15.17 -3.23 -13.17
CA MET A 354 15.68 -4.61 -13.24
C MET A 354 14.56 -5.63 -13.50
N ASN A 355 13.29 -5.24 -13.27
CA ASN A 355 12.13 -6.12 -13.27
C ASN A 355 12.36 -7.34 -12.36
N ALA A 356 12.73 -7.06 -11.11
CA ALA A 356 13.18 -8.03 -10.13
C ALA A 356 12.58 -7.77 -8.75
N SER A 357 12.21 -8.85 -8.05
CA SER A 357 11.76 -8.83 -6.66
C SER A 357 12.86 -9.35 -5.75
N PHE A 358 13.16 -8.62 -4.68
CA PHE A 358 14.21 -8.94 -3.73
C PHE A 358 13.61 -9.31 -2.39
N PHE A 359 14.16 -10.35 -1.76
CA PHE A 359 13.82 -10.81 -0.42
C PHE A 359 15.12 -10.94 0.38
N LEU A 360 15.38 -9.97 1.24
CA LEU A 360 16.58 -9.83 2.03
C LEU A 360 16.39 -10.43 3.43
N ASN A 361 17.22 -11.41 3.78
CA ASN A 361 17.44 -11.82 5.16
C ASN A 361 18.67 -11.08 5.71
N SER A 362 18.42 -10.01 6.47
CA SER A 362 19.48 -9.17 7.04
C SER A 362 20.30 -9.88 8.13
N THR A 363 19.72 -10.87 8.82
CA THR A 363 20.42 -11.64 9.86
C THR A 363 21.52 -12.50 9.25
N ARG A 364 21.22 -13.15 8.11
CA ARG A 364 22.16 -14.05 7.41
C ARG A 364 22.99 -13.35 6.34
N ARG A 365 22.61 -12.12 5.95
CA ARG A 365 23.21 -11.36 4.84
C ARG A 365 23.03 -12.05 3.50
N GLU A 366 21.88 -12.68 3.33
CA GLU A 366 21.50 -13.40 2.12
C GLU A 366 20.27 -12.74 1.50
N MET A 367 20.18 -12.76 0.17
CA MET A 367 19.07 -12.15 -0.55
C MET A 367 18.63 -13.01 -1.72
N VAL A 368 17.37 -13.42 -1.72
CA VAL A 368 16.74 -14.12 -2.85
C VAL A 368 16.23 -13.06 -3.83
N VAL A 369 16.59 -13.22 -5.10
CA VAL A 369 16.15 -12.35 -6.20
C VAL A 369 15.31 -13.18 -7.16
N VAL A 370 14.07 -12.74 -7.38
CA VAL A 370 13.15 -13.33 -8.36
C VAL A 370 13.12 -12.43 -9.58
N TRP A 371 13.63 -12.94 -10.69
CA TRP A 371 13.69 -12.24 -11.97
C TRP A 371 12.39 -12.48 -12.75
N HIS A 372 11.58 -11.45 -12.94
CA HIS A 372 10.25 -11.60 -13.55
C HIS A 372 10.33 -11.86 -15.06
N SER A 373 11.34 -11.29 -15.72
CA SER A 373 11.58 -11.45 -17.17
C SER A 373 12.04 -12.86 -17.54
N THR A 374 13.02 -13.39 -16.81
CA THR A 374 13.64 -14.71 -17.09
C THR A 374 12.99 -15.86 -16.34
N LYS A 375 12.15 -15.56 -15.33
CA LYS A 375 11.52 -16.54 -14.43
C LYS A 375 12.54 -17.39 -13.66
N VAL A 376 13.71 -16.82 -13.39
CA VAL A 376 14.78 -17.45 -12.60
C VAL A 376 14.77 -16.87 -11.19
N CYS A 377 15.14 -17.70 -10.21
CA CYS A 377 15.46 -17.24 -8.87
C CYS A 377 16.97 -17.36 -8.66
N SER A 378 17.62 -16.30 -8.18
CA SER A 378 19.03 -16.33 -7.79
C SER A 378 19.17 -15.99 -6.31
N MET A 379 20.25 -16.48 -5.69
CA MET A 379 20.65 -16.08 -4.34
C MET A 379 21.86 -15.15 -4.45
N ILE A 380 21.87 -14.09 -3.67
CA ILE A 380 23.03 -13.23 -3.44
C ILE A 380 23.46 -13.42 -1.98
N ASP A 381 24.70 -13.82 -1.77
CA ASP A 381 25.33 -13.88 -0.44
C ASP A 381 26.20 -12.62 -0.21
N GLY A 382 26.43 -12.27 1.05
CA GLY A 382 27.17 -11.08 1.46
C GLY A 382 26.35 -9.79 1.41
N ALA A 383 25.03 -9.88 1.22
CA ALA A 383 24.08 -8.78 1.24
C ALA A 383 23.88 -8.26 2.68
N ASN A 384 24.89 -7.59 3.23
CA ASN A 384 24.87 -7.02 4.59
C ASN A 384 24.05 -5.72 4.68
N PHE A 385 22.84 -5.75 4.12
CA PHE A 385 21.88 -4.67 4.23
C PHE A 385 21.01 -4.89 5.47
N VAL A 386 20.74 -3.82 6.20
CA VAL A 386 19.90 -3.85 7.41
C VAL A 386 18.43 -3.63 7.08
N ALA A 387 18.13 -2.99 5.95
CA ALA A 387 16.78 -2.74 5.48
C ALA A 387 16.70 -2.72 3.96
N ALA A 388 15.51 -3.01 3.44
CA ALA A 388 15.18 -2.91 2.04
C ALA A 388 13.77 -2.34 1.87
N THR A 389 13.59 -1.43 0.91
CA THR A 389 12.29 -0.84 0.56
C THR A 389 12.21 -0.58 -0.93
N SER A 390 11.01 -0.32 -1.42
CA SER A 390 10.78 0.15 -2.79
C SER A 390 10.07 1.50 -2.78
N GLY A 391 10.34 2.32 -3.79
CA GLY A 391 9.69 3.60 -3.97
C GLY A 391 10.08 4.25 -5.28
N PRO A 392 9.49 5.41 -5.63
CA PRO A 392 9.79 6.09 -6.87
C PRO A 392 11.27 6.47 -6.94
N ASP A 393 11.84 6.31 -8.13
CA ASP A 393 13.21 6.67 -8.45
C ASP A 393 13.49 8.12 -8.03
N ILE A 394 14.43 8.32 -7.11
CA ILE A 394 14.82 9.64 -6.59
C ILE A 394 15.19 10.61 -7.72
N SER A 395 15.75 10.10 -8.83
CA SER A 395 16.19 10.96 -9.94
C SER A 395 15.06 11.39 -10.89
N SER A 396 14.07 10.53 -11.10
CA SER A 396 13.04 10.72 -12.15
C SER A 396 11.61 10.80 -11.61
N GLY A 397 11.36 10.28 -10.41
CA GLY A 397 10.07 10.18 -9.74
C GLY A 397 9.09 9.18 -10.36
N LYS A 398 9.51 8.38 -11.34
CA LYS A 398 8.60 7.57 -12.18
C LYS A 398 8.62 6.08 -11.86
N ASN A 399 9.78 5.47 -12.02
CA ASN A 399 9.94 4.02 -11.88
C ASN A 399 10.10 3.65 -10.42
N ASP A 400 9.43 2.60 -9.95
CA ASP A 400 9.71 2.07 -8.61
C ASP A 400 11.09 1.39 -8.62
N ARG A 401 11.97 1.82 -7.72
CA ARG A 401 13.32 1.27 -7.54
C ARG A 401 13.42 0.56 -6.21
N ALA A 402 14.26 -0.46 -6.16
CA ALA A 402 14.65 -1.05 -4.89
C ALA A 402 15.75 -0.22 -4.26
N TYR A 403 15.60 0.03 -2.96
CA TYR A 403 16.57 0.72 -2.12
C TYR A 403 17.00 -0.18 -0.98
N PHE A 404 18.31 -0.29 -0.79
CA PHE A 404 18.92 -1.08 0.27
C PHE A 404 19.72 -0.15 1.17
N ILE A 405 19.60 -0.37 2.48
CA ILE A 405 20.25 0.45 3.50
C ILE A 405 21.30 -0.40 4.20
N THR A 406 22.51 0.12 4.28
CA THR A 406 23.64 -0.50 4.97
C THR A 406 23.63 -0.16 6.47
N ALA A 407 24.43 -0.86 7.27
CA ALA A 407 24.58 -0.57 8.70
C ALA A 407 25.14 0.84 8.99
N THR A 408 25.88 1.43 8.04
CA THR A 408 26.43 2.79 8.14
C THR A 408 25.43 3.87 7.69
N GLY A 409 24.27 3.48 7.16
CA GLY A 409 23.25 4.40 6.66
C GLY A 409 23.41 4.79 5.19
N LEU A 410 24.39 4.24 4.47
CA LEU A 410 24.48 4.37 3.02
C LEU A 410 23.28 3.69 2.36
N ILE A 411 22.62 4.41 1.44
CA ILE A 411 21.49 3.92 0.64
C ILE A 411 22.02 3.61 -0.75
N VAL A 412 21.82 2.36 -1.20
CA VAL A 412 22.20 1.90 -2.54
C VAL A 412 20.99 1.35 -3.30
N SER A 413 21.07 1.35 -4.62
CA SER A 413 20.04 0.78 -5.51
C SER A 413 20.69 -0.13 -6.55
N PRO A 414 20.00 -1.17 -7.05
CA PRO A 414 20.53 -2.03 -8.12
C PRO A 414 20.94 -1.20 -9.34
N ASP A 415 22.10 -1.48 -9.91
CA ASP A 415 22.57 -0.76 -11.09
C ASP A 415 22.12 -1.46 -12.37
N ASN A 416 21.04 -0.96 -12.97
CA ASN A 416 20.52 -1.43 -14.25
C ASN A 416 21.31 -0.90 -15.46
N LEU A 417 22.09 0.18 -15.29
CA LEU A 417 22.83 0.80 -16.39
C LEU A 417 24.25 0.26 -16.53
N GLU A 418 24.66 -0.60 -15.60
CA GLU A 418 26.00 -1.18 -15.54
C GLU A 418 27.10 -0.10 -15.50
N ALA A 419 26.78 1.07 -14.96
CA ALA A 419 27.63 2.24 -14.87
C ALA A 419 28.32 2.39 -13.50
N GLY A 420 27.90 1.59 -12.53
CA GLY A 420 28.37 1.58 -11.16
C GLY A 420 29.72 0.89 -11.00
N SER A 421 30.18 0.84 -9.75
CA SER A 421 31.49 0.30 -9.39
C SER A 421 31.66 -1.23 -9.53
N GLY A 422 30.57 -1.95 -9.80
CA GLY A 422 30.56 -3.42 -9.78
C GLY A 422 30.83 -4.00 -8.39
N THR A 423 30.43 -3.28 -7.33
CA THR A 423 30.42 -3.74 -5.94
C THR A 423 29.02 -3.65 -5.35
N MET A 424 28.73 -4.47 -4.35
CA MET A 424 27.42 -4.42 -3.68
C MET A 424 27.17 -3.12 -2.89
N TRP A 425 28.21 -2.34 -2.61
CA TRP A 425 28.17 -1.15 -1.75
C TRP A 425 28.37 0.16 -2.52
N ASP A 426 28.36 0.08 -3.85
CA ASP A 426 28.66 1.19 -4.74
C ASP A 426 29.96 1.95 -4.38
N LEU A 427 30.99 1.21 -3.96
CA LEU A 427 32.29 1.77 -3.61
C LEU A 427 32.95 2.35 -4.87
N SER A 428 33.22 3.66 -4.90
CA SER A 428 33.83 4.34 -6.05
C SER A 428 35.01 3.56 -6.67
N SER A 429 35.08 3.57 -8.00
CA SER A 429 36.15 2.94 -8.80
C SER A 429 37.54 3.55 -8.58
N GLY A 430 37.63 4.68 -7.85
CA GLY A 430 38.90 5.27 -7.42
C GLY A 430 39.56 4.55 -6.23
N TYR A 431 38.87 3.60 -5.59
CA TYR A 431 39.40 2.82 -4.48
C TYR A 431 39.86 1.43 -4.91
N THR A 432 40.73 0.82 -4.10
CA THR A 432 41.22 -0.55 -4.34
C THR A 432 40.14 -1.55 -3.96
N LEU A 433 39.41 -2.03 -4.97
CA LEU A 433 38.39 -3.07 -4.84
C LEU A 433 38.96 -4.48 -4.97
N ASN A 434 40.00 -4.63 -5.79
CA ASN A 434 40.77 -5.85 -5.91
C ASN A 434 42.23 -5.51 -5.59
N GLY A 435 42.80 -6.15 -4.57
CA GLY A 435 44.14 -5.83 -4.07
C GLY A 435 45.01 -7.05 -3.81
N THR A 436 46.22 -6.80 -3.34
CA THR A 436 47.23 -7.84 -3.05
C THR A 436 47.89 -7.55 -1.71
N ALA A 437 47.84 -8.50 -0.80
CA ALA A 437 48.49 -8.40 0.49
C ALA A 437 50.01 -8.21 0.31
N THR A 438 50.54 -7.17 0.95
CA THR A 438 51.97 -6.80 0.91
C THR A 438 52.74 -7.25 2.15
N ALA A 439 52.04 -7.61 3.24
CA ALA A 439 52.64 -8.12 4.46
C ALA A 439 51.89 -9.36 4.96
N THR A 440 52.62 -10.26 5.62
CA THR A 440 52.04 -11.46 6.22
C THR A 440 51.49 -11.15 7.61
N SER A 441 50.26 -11.58 7.90
CA SER A 441 49.63 -11.38 9.21
C SER A 441 48.50 -12.39 9.45
N SER A 442 48.29 -12.74 10.72
CA SER A 442 47.20 -13.62 11.17
C SER A 442 45.92 -12.88 11.55
N THR A 443 45.96 -11.55 11.65
CA THR A 443 44.86 -10.73 12.22
C THR A 443 44.47 -9.53 11.38
N THR A 444 45.31 -9.13 10.42
CA THR A 444 45.13 -7.92 9.64
C THR A 444 45.52 -8.15 8.19
N LEU A 445 44.98 -7.34 7.28
CA LEU A 445 45.45 -7.28 5.91
C LEU A 445 46.17 -5.95 5.69
N THR A 446 47.38 -6.00 5.13
CA THR A 446 48.15 -4.81 4.76
C THR A 446 48.40 -4.80 3.27
N ASP A 447 47.89 -3.79 2.57
CA ASP A 447 48.20 -3.55 1.16
C ASP A 447 48.76 -2.13 1.01
N ALA A 448 50.09 -2.02 1.01
CA ALA A 448 50.79 -0.74 0.93
C ALA A 448 50.48 0.04 -0.36
N ASN A 449 49.95 -0.62 -1.40
CA ASN A 449 49.59 0.01 -2.66
C ASN A 449 48.09 0.37 -2.75
N ALA A 450 47.28 -0.01 -1.75
CA ALA A 450 45.86 0.19 -1.80
C ALA A 450 45.44 1.65 -1.53
N THR A 451 44.36 2.07 -2.20
CA THR A 451 43.58 3.25 -1.83
C THR A 451 42.33 2.77 -1.11
N LEU A 452 42.35 2.84 0.23
CA LEU A 452 41.24 2.38 1.07
C LEU A 452 40.32 3.55 1.46
N ASN A 453 39.04 3.27 1.67
CA ASN A 453 38.06 4.25 2.13
C ASN A 453 37.33 3.74 3.39
N GLN A 454 36.93 4.65 4.27
CA GLN A 454 36.18 4.34 5.48
C GLN A 454 34.81 3.68 5.20
N ASP A 455 34.18 3.98 4.08
CA ASP A 455 32.89 3.40 3.65
C ASP A 455 32.97 1.89 3.38
N MET A 456 34.18 1.32 3.28
CA MET A 456 34.39 -0.12 3.18
C MET A 456 34.23 -0.84 4.54
N VAL A 457 34.18 -0.11 5.66
CA VAL A 457 33.92 -0.72 6.98
C VAL A 457 32.52 -1.34 7.02
N GLY A 458 32.42 -2.57 7.54
CA GLY A 458 31.18 -3.37 7.54
C GLY A 458 30.96 -4.18 6.26
N THR A 459 31.80 -4.00 5.23
CA THR A 459 31.79 -4.85 4.03
C THR A 459 32.58 -6.13 4.25
N ARG A 460 32.29 -7.18 3.46
CA ARG A 460 33.08 -8.41 3.45
C ARG A 460 34.28 -8.27 2.51
N LEU A 461 35.46 -8.66 2.98
CA LEU A 461 36.64 -8.89 2.17
C LEU A 461 36.76 -10.38 1.93
N TYR A 462 36.81 -10.78 0.66
CA TYR A 462 36.96 -12.16 0.23
C TYR A 462 38.40 -12.42 -0.20
N MET A 463 38.99 -13.49 0.31
CA MET A 463 40.31 -13.93 -0.14
C MET A 463 40.16 -14.72 -1.43
N VAL A 464 40.88 -14.30 -2.48
CA VAL A 464 40.81 -14.90 -3.82
C VAL A 464 41.85 -16.02 -3.95
N THR A 465 43.04 -15.84 -3.37
CA THR A 465 44.13 -16.84 -3.35
C THR A 465 44.62 -17.11 -1.92
N GLY A 466 45.62 -17.99 -1.80
CA GLY A 466 46.22 -18.35 -0.51
C GLY A 466 45.52 -19.51 0.21
N ALA A 467 45.93 -19.76 1.45
CA ALA A 467 45.35 -20.81 2.30
C ALA A 467 43.90 -20.49 2.72
N ASN A 468 43.54 -19.20 2.75
CA ASN A 468 42.20 -18.71 3.08
C ASN A 468 41.32 -18.51 1.83
N ALA A 469 41.73 -19.01 0.66
CA ALA A 469 41.04 -18.72 -0.57
C ALA A 469 39.58 -19.19 -0.51
N GLY A 470 38.64 -18.26 -0.74
CA GLY A 470 37.19 -18.51 -0.72
C GLY A 470 36.54 -18.28 0.64
N ASP A 471 37.34 -17.94 1.64
CA ASP A 471 36.87 -17.43 2.92
C ASP A 471 36.68 -15.92 2.83
N SER A 472 35.86 -15.39 3.73
CA SER A 472 35.64 -13.96 3.84
C SER A 472 35.54 -13.52 5.29
N GLN A 473 35.94 -12.27 5.54
CA GLN A 473 35.81 -11.64 6.84
C GLN A 473 35.26 -10.24 6.70
N GLU A 474 34.50 -9.80 7.69
CA GLU A 474 33.98 -8.43 7.72
C GLU A 474 35.05 -7.45 8.19
N ILE A 475 35.16 -6.34 7.49
CA ILE A 475 36.09 -5.26 7.81
C ILE A 475 35.59 -4.51 9.04
N ALA A 476 36.34 -4.57 10.13
CA ALA A 476 36.06 -3.85 11.38
C ALA A 476 36.57 -2.40 11.34
N THR A 477 37.82 -2.20 10.95
CA THR A 477 38.41 -0.86 10.82
C THR A 477 39.37 -0.79 9.65
N ILE A 478 39.54 0.44 9.15
CA ILE A 478 40.50 0.78 8.10
C ILE A 478 41.38 1.91 8.60
N ASP A 479 42.68 1.72 8.55
CA ASP A 479 43.67 2.78 8.71
C ASP A 479 44.30 3.06 7.34
N ASN A 480 43.85 4.14 6.69
CA ASN A 480 44.36 4.54 5.38
C ASN A 480 45.78 5.16 5.45
N GLY A 481 46.26 5.54 6.65
CA GLY A 481 47.62 6.03 6.84
C GLY A 481 48.64 4.89 6.83
N THR A 482 48.33 3.78 7.50
CA THR A 482 49.16 2.57 7.53
C THR A 482 48.79 1.54 6.46
N LYS A 483 47.67 1.75 5.75
CA LYS A 483 47.11 0.83 4.75
C LYS A 483 46.76 -0.54 5.33
N VAL A 484 46.25 -0.52 6.56
CA VAL A 484 45.88 -1.72 7.31
C VAL A 484 44.37 -1.83 7.42
N VAL A 485 43.86 -3.01 7.12
CA VAL A 485 42.48 -3.45 7.33
C VAL A 485 42.48 -4.42 8.50
N THR A 486 41.61 -4.18 9.49
CA THR A 486 41.36 -5.13 10.59
C THR A 486 39.98 -5.77 10.43
N PHE A 487 39.84 -6.98 10.95
CA PHE A 487 38.62 -7.78 10.78
C PHE A 487 37.88 -7.96 12.11
N THR A 488 36.57 -8.19 12.04
CA THR A 488 35.75 -8.53 13.22
C THR A 488 36.09 -9.92 13.77
N SER A 489 36.56 -10.81 12.91
CA SER A 489 37.12 -12.12 13.24
C SER A 489 38.33 -12.43 12.36
N ASN A 490 39.26 -13.20 12.90
CA ASN A 490 40.47 -13.61 12.18
C ASN A 490 40.13 -14.66 11.12
N PHE A 491 40.94 -14.72 10.07
CA PHE A 491 41.00 -15.88 9.19
C PHE A 491 41.64 -17.07 9.92
N ASP A 492 41.33 -18.28 9.47
CA ASP A 492 41.83 -19.52 10.08
C ASP A 492 43.34 -19.72 9.85
N ASN A 493 43.89 -19.16 8.76
CA ASN A 493 45.30 -19.17 8.44
C ASN A 493 45.84 -17.75 8.25
N ASP A 494 47.16 -17.59 8.29
CA ASP A 494 47.82 -16.33 7.98
C ASP A 494 47.51 -15.88 6.54
N ILE A 495 47.25 -14.59 6.37
CA ILE A 495 47.22 -13.93 5.06
C ILE A 495 48.68 -13.74 4.66
N ALA A 496 49.15 -14.43 3.62
CA ALA A 496 50.53 -14.36 3.17
C ALA A 496 50.76 -13.18 2.23
N THR A 497 52.01 -12.69 2.18
CA THR A 497 52.40 -11.70 1.17
C THR A 497 52.21 -12.28 -0.24
N GLY A 498 51.49 -11.57 -1.09
CA GLY A 498 51.12 -11.99 -2.44
C GLY A 498 49.72 -12.59 -2.56
N ASP A 499 49.03 -12.87 -1.44
CA ASP A 499 47.63 -13.29 -1.47
C ASP A 499 46.75 -12.16 -2.00
N THR A 500 45.80 -12.49 -2.87
CA THR A 500 44.90 -11.52 -3.50
C THR A 500 43.53 -11.54 -2.84
N TYR A 501 42.85 -10.39 -2.89
CA TYR A 501 41.54 -10.22 -2.27
C TYR A 501 40.62 -9.33 -3.09
N ALA A 502 39.32 -9.45 -2.82
CA ALA A 502 38.26 -8.62 -3.38
C ALA A 502 37.38 -8.03 -2.24
N VAL A 503 37.12 -6.73 -2.29
CA VAL A 503 36.26 -6.01 -1.35
C VAL A 503 34.86 -5.97 -1.90
N SER A 504 33.91 -6.50 -1.12
CA SER A 504 32.49 -6.54 -1.40
C SER A 504 32.09 -6.85 -2.85
N PRO A 505 32.64 -7.92 -3.46
CA PRO A 505 32.16 -8.39 -4.74
C PRO A 505 30.66 -8.69 -4.64
N THR A 506 29.97 -8.72 -5.78
CA THR A 506 28.66 -9.38 -5.87
C THR A 506 28.94 -10.84 -6.23
N PRO A 507 29.16 -11.75 -5.26
CA PRO A 507 29.56 -13.10 -5.58
C PRO A 507 28.44 -13.78 -6.37
N PHE A 508 28.78 -14.30 -7.55
CA PHE A 508 27.92 -15.26 -8.21
C PHE A 508 28.15 -16.59 -7.54
N SER A 509 27.12 -17.16 -6.92
CA SER A 509 27.17 -18.56 -6.48
C SER A 509 25.92 -19.29 -6.93
N LEU A 510 26.11 -20.52 -7.39
CA LEU A 510 25.05 -21.41 -7.81
C LEU A 510 25.19 -22.73 -7.07
N ARG A 511 24.24 -23.01 -6.17
CA ARG A 511 24.03 -24.33 -5.56
C ARG A 511 22.94 -25.04 -6.33
N ALA A 512 23.32 -26.04 -7.11
CA ALA A 512 22.38 -26.84 -7.89
C ALA A 512 21.60 -27.80 -6.97
N TRP A 513 20.48 -28.33 -7.49
CA TRP A 513 19.71 -29.37 -6.81
C TRP A 513 20.56 -30.62 -6.57
N ALA A 514 20.21 -31.38 -5.53
CA ALA A 514 20.81 -32.68 -5.30
C ALA A 514 20.61 -33.53 -6.55
N LEU A 515 21.71 -34.08 -7.07
CA LEU A 515 21.66 -34.86 -8.30
C LEU A 515 20.99 -36.20 -7.99
N GLN A 516 19.74 -36.35 -8.43
CA GLN A 516 18.94 -37.56 -8.27
C GLN A 516 18.51 -38.05 -9.66
N HIS A 517 18.55 -39.37 -9.87
CA HIS A 517 18.16 -40.00 -11.13
C HIS A 517 16.80 -40.69 -10.97
N GLU A 518 15.82 -40.36 -11.83
CA GLU A 518 14.42 -40.80 -11.71
C GLU A 518 14.24 -42.33 -11.77
N GLU A 519 15.13 -43.04 -12.48
CA GLU A 519 15.11 -44.51 -12.57
C GLU A 519 15.72 -45.24 -11.37
N LEU A 520 16.18 -44.52 -10.34
CA LEU A 520 16.76 -45.16 -9.16
C LEU A 520 15.66 -45.87 -8.34
N SER A 521 15.72 -47.19 -8.36
CA SER A 521 14.90 -48.06 -7.51
C SER A 521 15.03 -47.66 -6.04
N ARG A 522 13.89 -47.48 -5.37
CA ARG A 522 13.79 -47.21 -3.91
C ARG A 522 14.38 -48.32 -3.02
N PHE A 523 14.73 -49.47 -3.61
CA PHE A 523 15.17 -50.66 -2.88
C PHE A 523 16.68 -50.91 -2.91
N SER A 524 17.44 -50.12 -3.66
CA SER A 524 18.90 -50.26 -3.79
C SER A 524 19.60 -49.03 -3.26
N ARG A 525 20.61 -49.20 -2.39
CA ARG A 525 21.43 -48.09 -1.92
C ARG A 525 22.48 -47.76 -2.97
N TRP A 526 22.39 -46.57 -3.55
CA TRP A 526 23.36 -46.05 -4.52
C TRP A 526 24.25 -45.01 -3.85
N ILE A 527 25.51 -44.95 -4.26
CA ILE A 527 26.46 -43.91 -3.85
C ILE A 527 26.84 -43.15 -5.11
N THR A 528 26.72 -41.83 -5.06
CA THR A 528 27.33 -40.96 -6.05
C THR A 528 28.83 -41.03 -5.86
N SER A 529 29.55 -41.56 -6.85
CA SER A 529 30.99 -41.86 -6.79
C SER A 529 31.88 -40.84 -7.50
N GLY A 530 31.28 -39.97 -8.33
CA GLY A 530 31.98 -38.87 -8.97
C GLY A 530 31.01 -37.91 -9.65
N VAL A 531 31.41 -36.64 -9.72
CA VAL A 531 30.70 -35.57 -10.43
C VAL A 531 31.69 -34.91 -11.39
N ALA A 532 31.30 -34.66 -12.63
CA ALA A 532 32.05 -33.80 -13.53
C ALA A 532 31.19 -32.59 -13.85
N LEU A 533 31.80 -31.40 -13.83
CA LEU A 533 31.15 -30.19 -14.31
C LEU A 533 31.78 -29.78 -15.63
N LYS A 534 30.93 -29.59 -16.64
CA LYS A 534 31.30 -29.00 -17.92
C LYS A 534 30.62 -27.65 -18.06
N VAL A 535 31.39 -26.59 -18.18
CA VAL A 535 30.90 -25.23 -18.45
C VAL A 535 31.24 -24.87 -19.88
N ARG A 536 30.24 -24.62 -20.72
CA ARG A 536 30.46 -24.45 -22.17
C ARG A 536 30.52 -23.00 -22.63
N LYS A 537 29.99 -22.09 -21.84
CA LYS A 537 29.86 -20.68 -22.20
C LYS A 537 30.01 -19.81 -20.96
N LEU A 538 31.23 -19.35 -20.77
CA LEU A 538 31.66 -18.46 -19.71
C LEU A 538 32.11 -17.14 -20.36
N SER A 539 31.85 -15.99 -19.75
CA SER A 539 32.36 -14.72 -20.28
C SER A 539 32.70 -13.73 -19.16
N GLY A 540 33.52 -12.74 -19.51
CA GLY A 540 33.79 -11.59 -18.65
C GLY A 540 34.97 -11.73 -17.68
N PHE A 541 35.88 -12.68 -17.89
CA PHE A 541 37.12 -12.83 -17.10
C PHE A 541 38.30 -12.00 -17.61
N ASP A 542 38.10 -11.18 -18.64
CA ASP A 542 39.17 -10.43 -19.27
C ASP A 542 39.67 -9.29 -18.37
N ASN A 543 40.99 -9.14 -18.26
CA ASN A 543 41.69 -8.00 -17.65
C ASN A 543 41.75 -7.90 -16.11
N ILE A 544 41.44 -8.96 -15.34
CA ILE A 544 41.50 -8.88 -13.86
C ILE A 544 42.24 -10.10 -13.28
N SER A 545 43.43 -9.86 -12.71
CA SER A 545 44.29 -10.89 -12.08
C SER A 545 43.71 -11.49 -10.80
N ASN A 546 42.70 -10.84 -10.21
CA ASN A 546 42.16 -11.16 -8.89
C ASN A 546 40.74 -11.75 -8.97
N ASN A 547 40.37 -12.36 -10.10
CA ASN A 547 39.10 -13.06 -10.25
C ASN A 547 39.27 -14.52 -9.83
N LYS A 548 38.43 -14.99 -8.89
CA LYS A 548 38.37 -16.40 -8.49
C LYS A 548 37.17 -17.08 -9.13
N TRP A 549 37.42 -18.24 -9.74
CA TRP A 549 36.38 -19.18 -10.15
C TRP A 549 36.62 -20.51 -9.45
N ARG A 550 35.65 -21.01 -8.68
CA ARG A 550 35.72 -22.32 -8.02
C ARG A 550 34.49 -23.18 -8.31
N VAL A 551 34.72 -24.47 -8.40
CA VAL A 551 33.68 -25.50 -8.48
C VAL A 551 33.85 -26.48 -7.32
N GLY A 552 32.74 -26.91 -6.71
CA GLY A 552 32.71 -27.89 -5.62
C GLY A 552 31.36 -28.61 -5.54
N ALA A 553 31.09 -29.29 -4.42
CA ALA A 553 29.77 -29.81 -4.09
C ALA A 553 29.53 -29.87 -2.57
N TYR A 554 28.27 -29.74 -2.16
CA TYR A 554 27.83 -30.07 -0.80
C TYR A 554 27.41 -31.53 -0.73
N ARG A 555 27.64 -32.16 0.42
CA ARG A 555 27.27 -33.55 0.69
C ARG A 555 26.09 -33.61 1.65
N ASN A 556 25.06 -34.39 1.30
CA ASN A 556 23.92 -34.75 2.16
C ASN A 556 23.24 -33.56 2.86
N GLY A 557 23.07 -32.43 2.15
CA GLY A 557 22.48 -31.21 2.72
C GLY A 557 23.38 -30.48 3.74
N GLY A 558 24.68 -30.78 3.76
CA GLY A 558 25.64 -30.10 4.63
C GLY A 558 25.77 -28.60 4.34
N THR A 559 26.38 -27.87 5.28
CA THR A 559 26.59 -26.41 5.24
C THR A 559 27.99 -26.01 4.83
N SER A 560 28.90 -26.97 4.63
CA SER A 560 30.29 -26.74 4.21
C SER A 560 30.55 -27.40 2.86
N ILE A 561 31.23 -26.68 1.96
CA ILE A 561 31.67 -27.21 0.66
C ILE A 561 32.71 -28.31 0.93
N GLU A 562 32.47 -29.53 0.47
CA GLU A 562 33.47 -30.60 0.59
C GLU A 562 34.52 -30.46 -0.51
N SER A 563 35.78 -30.30 -0.09
CA SER A 563 36.91 -29.86 -0.90
C SER A 563 37.46 -30.96 -1.81
N THR A 564 36.90 -31.05 -3.01
CA THR A 564 37.76 -31.21 -4.20
C THR A 564 37.53 -29.90 -4.95
N VAL A 565 38.44 -28.94 -4.84
CA VAL A 565 38.29 -27.65 -5.53
C VAL A 565 38.97 -27.79 -6.87
N ALA A 566 38.21 -27.62 -7.94
CA ALA A 566 38.80 -27.47 -9.26
C ALA A 566 38.81 -25.99 -9.65
N TYR A 567 39.92 -25.58 -10.24
CA TYR A 567 40.16 -24.22 -10.73
C TYR A 567 40.30 -24.27 -12.26
N PRO A 568 39.18 -24.36 -13.00
CA PRO A 568 39.24 -24.36 -14.45
C PRO A 568 40.00 -23.13 -14.93
N THR A 569 40.96 -23.31 -15.83
CA THR A 569 41.67 -22.19 -16.44
C THR A 569 40.70 -21.45 -17.37
N VAL A 570 40.40 -20.19 -17.06
CA VAL A 570 39.56 -19.33 -17.91
C VAL A 570 40.47 -18.44 -18.73
N ASN A 571 40.55 -18.67 -20.04
CA ASN A 571 41.21 -17.79 -21.00
C ASN A 571 40.21 -16.79 -21.60
N ALA A 572 40.71 -15.76 -22.29
CA ALA A 572 39.93 -14.61 -22.78
C ALA A 572 38.86 -14.90 -23.85
N ASN A 573 38.64 -16.19 -24.15
CA ASN A 573 37.59 -16.68 -25.02
C ASN A 573 37.35 -18.15 -24.63
N PRO A 574 36.65 -18.42 -23.52
CA PRO A 574 36.78 -19.70 -22.84
C PRO A 574 36.18 -20.83 -23.66
N SER A 575 37.06 -21.63 -24.26
CA SER A 575 36.75 -22.99 -24.66
C SER A 575 36.28 -23.75 -23.43
N ASP A 576 35.25 -24.60 -23.59
CA ASP A 576 34.68 -25.49 -22.57
C ASP A 576 35.59 -25.68 -21.34
N SER A 577 35.26 -25.02 -20.23
CA SER A 577 35.96 -25.17 -18.96
C SER A 577 35.41 -26.41 -18.27
N ALA A 578 36.13 -27.54 -18.37
CA ALA A 578 35.73 -28.81 -17.79
C ALA A 578 36.70 -29.21 -16.68
N GLU A 579 36.15 -29.56 -15.53
CA GLU A 579 36.91 -30.09 -14.40
C GLU A 579 36.15 -31.26 -13.77
N VAL A 580 36.92 -32.25 -13.30
CA VAL A 580 36.36 -33.47 -12.72
C VAL A 580 36.45 -33.40 -11.19
N LEU A 581 35.30 -33.52 -10.53
CA LEU A 581 35.16 -33.52 -9.08
C LEU A 581 34.85 -34.93 -8.56
N ASN A 582 35.90 -35.63 -8.15
CA ASN A 582 35.75 -36.97 -7.58
C ASN A 582 35.34 -36.89 -6.10
N LEU A 583 34.03 -36.83 -5.86
CA LEU A 583 33.42 -36.79 -4.53
C LEU A 583 32.46 -37.97 -4.34
N ALA A 584 32.57 -38.64 -3.19
CA ALA A 584 31.64 -39.69 -2.80
C ALA A 584 30.50 -39.11 -1.94
N GLY A 585 29.23 -39.49 -2.15
CA GLY A 585 28.09 -39.01 -1.35
C GLY A 585 26.78 -39.73 -1.65
N ILE A 586 25.78 -39.62 -0.74
CA ILE A 586 24.43 -40.13 -1.01
C ILE A 586 23.68 -39.10 -1.85
N ASP A 587 23.59 -37.88 -1.34
CA ASP A 587 23.16 -36.71 -2.10
C ASP A 587 24.36 -35.78 -2.30
N LEU A 588 24.63 -35.41 -3.55
CA LEU A 588 25.61 -34.39 -3.89
C LEU A 588 24.92 -33.22 -4.57
N GLU A 589 25.21 -32.03 -4.09
CA GLU A 589 24.66 -30.77 -4.57
C GLU A 589 25.80 -29.95 -5.17
N PRO A 590 25.93 -29.93 -6.51
CA PRO A 590 26.99 -29.18 -7.15
C PRO A 590 26.96 -27.71 -6.80
N TYR A 591 28.14 -27.14 -6.71
CA TYR A 591 28.35 -25.76 -6.35
C TYR A 591 29.33 -25.11 -7.32
N ILE A 592 28.99 -23.90 -7.73
CA ILE A 592 29.83 -23.04 -8.56
C ILE A 592 29.89 -21.68 -7.88
N GLU A 593 31.06 -21.06 -7.83
CA GLU A 593 31.20 -19.71 -7.33
C GLU A 593 32.24 -18.91 -8.12
N GLN A 594 31.89 -17.65 -8.36
CA GLN A 594 32.78 -16.62 -8.82
C GLN A 594 32.91 -15.53 -7.75
N ILE A 595 34.14 -15.19 -7.39
CA ILE A 595 34.47 -14.08 -6.50
C ILE A 595 35.32 -13.09 -7.29
N ALA A 596 34.71 -11.98 -7.72
CA ALA A 596 35.45 -10.83 -8.26
C ALA A 596 34.63 -9.54 -8.16
N SER A 597 35.28 -8.43 -7.79
CA SER A 597 34.66 -7.11 -7.78
C SER A 597 34.91 -6.38 -9.10
N GLY A 598 33.93 -5.63 -9.61
CA GLY A 598 34.10 -4.82 -10.82
C GLY A 598 34.14 -5.64 -12.12
N VAL A 599 33.63 -6.88 -12.10
CA VAL A 599 33.71 -7.82 -13.22
C VAL A 599 32.31 -8.23 -13.64
N LYS A 600 32.04 -8.25 -14.94
CA LYS A 600 30.83 -8.85 -15.48
C LYS A 600 31.05 -10.34 -15.60
N PHE A 601 30.11 -11.13 -15.14
CA PHE A 601 30.20 -12.58 -15.21
C PHE A 601 28.92 -13.12 -15.84
N GLU A 602 29.06 -13.97 -16.84
CA GLU A 602 27.93 -14.65 -17.45
C GLU A 602 28.19 -16.16 -17.53
N LEU A 603 27.26 -16.94 -16.98
CA LEU A 603 27.20 -18.39 -17.13
C LEU A 603 25.92 -18.76 -17.87
N THR A 604 26.04 -19.18 -19.13
CA THR A 604 24.86 -19.51 -19.95
C THR A 604 24.62 -21.01 -20.14
N ASP A 605 25.63 -21.85 -19.91
CA ASP A 605 25.51 -23.30 -20.01
C ASP A 605 26.46 -24.01 -19.03
N ALA A 606 25.87 -24.81 -18.14
CA ALA A 606 26.56 -25.68 -17.20
C ALA A 606 25.91 -27.07 -17.19
N GLU A 607 26.72 -28.10 -17.40
CA GLU A 607 26.30 -29.49 -17.42
C GLU A 607 26.99 -30.24 -16.28
N PHE A 608 26.20 -30.90 -15.44
CA PHE A 608 26.68 -31.78 -14.38
C PHE A 608 26.50 -33.24 -14.80
N ALA A 609 27.61 -33.97 -14.91
CA ALA A 609 27.59 -35.41 -15.16
C ALA A 609 27.91 -36.17 -13.86
N VAL A 610 27.18 -37.26 -13.61
CA VAL A 610 27.30 -38.04 -12.37
C VAL A 610 27.61 -39.49 -12.68
N VAL A 611 28.53 -40.06 -11.91
CA VAL A 611 28.77 -41.51 -11.92
C VAL A 611 28.20 -42.11 -10.63
N LEU A 612 27.15 -42.91 -10.77
CA LEU A 612 26.53 -43.65 -9.68
C LEU A 612 27.12 -45.06 -9.59
N THR A 613 27.45 -45.49 -8.37
CA THR A 613 27.94 -46.85 -8.10
C THR A 613 27.04 -47.55 -7.07
N ASP A 614 26.80 -48.84 -7.27
CA ASP A 614 26.09 -49.72 -6.35
C ASP A 614 26.84 -49.82 -5.00
N SER A 615 26.14 -49.56 -3.88
CA SER A 615 26.73 -49.58 -2.54
C SER A 615 26.97 -51.02 -2.08
N ARG A 616 28.05 -51.66 -2.54
CA ARG A 616 28.43 -53.01 -2.10
C ARG A 616 29.21 -53.07 -0.79
N LYS A 617 29.33 -51.96 -0.05
CA LYS A 617 29.95 -51.94 1.29
C LYS A 617 28.90 -51.95 2.40
N VAL A 618 28.37 -53.13 2.67
CA VAL A 618 28.14 -53.59 4.04
C VAL A 618 28.99 -54.84 4.21
N SER A 619 30.27 -54.67 4.55
CA SER A 619 30.95 -55.77 5.24
C SER A 619 30.27 -55.90 6.59
N ALA A 620 29.65 -57.04 6.81
CA ALA A 620 29.05 -57.42 8.09
C ALA A 620 30.01 -57.10 9.25
N SER A 621 29.50 -56.35 10.23
CA SER A 621 29.97 -56.38 11.61
C SER A 621 28.75 -56.56 12.50
#